data_AF-A0AAU7DA27-F1
#
_entry.id   AF-A0AAU7DA27-F1
#
_cell.length_a   1.000
_cell.length_b   1.000
_cell.length_c   1.000
_cell.angle_alpha   90.00
_cell.angle_beta   90.00
_cell.angle_gamma   90.00
#
_symmetry.space_group_name_H-M   'P 1'
#
loop_
_entity.id
_entity.type
_entity.pdbx_description
1 polymer ?
#
loop_
_entity_poly.entity_id
_entity_poly.type
_entity_poly.pdbx_seq_one_letter_code
_entity_poly.pdbx_strand_id
1 'polypeptide(L)'
;MELNETSEVVAQGSAEERAEEQKLIRRMQMMMNMVMQVIAQDGSLTIDEAAQMIGDSRKAALAMFPGKELAYDLIWKPRFQRLMRERFRIM
;
A
#
# COMPACT_ATOMS: atom_id res chain seq x y z
N MET A 1 -42.32 9.24 -2.00
CA MET A 1 -41.72 7.90 -1.87
C MET A 1 -40.39 7.97 -2.60
N GLU A 2 -39.38 8.49 -1.92
CA GLU A 2 -38.32 7.69 -1.27
C GLU A 2 -37.31 7.22 -2.36
N LEU A 3 -36.02 7.54 -2.36
CA LEU A 3 -35.09 8.16 -1.42
C LEU A 3 -33.95 8.81 -2.23
N ASN A 4 -33.64 10.07 -1.93
CA ASN A 4 -32.28 10.60 -2.01
C ASN A 4 -31.53 10.01 -0.82
N GLU A 5 -30.33 9.40 -0.97
CA GLU A 5 -29.30 9.41 0.10
C GLU A 5 -27.97 8.67 -0.18
N THR A 6 -27.73 7.98 -1.30
CA THR A 6 -26.47 7.20 -1.43
C THR A 6 -25.32 7.84 -2.21
N SER A 7 -25.50 9.01 -2.84
CA SER A 7 -24.47 9.57 -3.75
C SER A 7 -23.64 10.72 -3.18
N GLU A 8 -23.96 11.25 -2.00
CA GLU A 8 -23.31 12.46 -1.46
C GLU A 8 -22.16 12.20 -0.46
N VAL A 9 -21.79 10.96 -0.15
CA VAL A 9 -20.71 10.68 0.81
C VAL A 9 -19.30 10.77 0.18
N VAL A 10 -19.20 11.14 -1.10
CA VAL A 10 -17.89 11.27 -1.78
C VAL A 10 -17.30 12.67 -1.55
N ALA A 11 -16.41 12.72 -0.56
CA ALA A 11 -15.25 13.62 -0.47
C ALA A 11 -15.50 15.14 -0.39
N GLN A 12 -16.07 15.61 0.73
CA GLN A 12 -15.97 17.01 1.13
C GLN A 12 -15.09 17.16 2.38
N GLY A 13 -13.79 16.94 2.19
CA GLY A 13 -12.78 17.45 3.12
C GLY A 13 -12.30 18.84 2.69
N SER A 14 -11.86 19.66 3.65
CA SER A 14 -11.29 20.99 3.39
C SER A 14 -10.05 20.89 2.49
N ALA A 15 -9.63 21.99 1.84
CA ALA A 15 -8.43 21.97 1.01
C ALA A 15 -7.18 21.52 1.78
N GLU A 16 -7.15 21.77 3.10
CA GLU A 16 -6.09 21.35 4.01
C GLU A 16 -6.12 19.83 4.24
N GLU A 17 -7.28 19.24 4.50
CA GLU A 17 -7.45 17.79 4.67
C GLU A 17 -7.04 17.03 3.40
N ARG A 18 -7.43 17.53 2.22
CA ARG A 18 -7.00 16.95 0.93
C ARG A 18 -5.49 17.04 0.73
N ALA A 19 -4.84 18.11 1.20
CA ALA A 19 -3.40 18.27 1.12
C ALA A 19 -2.67 17.31 2.08
N GLU A 20 -3.22 17.07 3.27
CA GLU A 20 -2.71 16.10 4.23
C GLU A 20 -2.83 14.66 3.73
N GLU A 21 -3.98 14.29 3.18
CA GLU A 21 -4.17 12.98 2.55
C GLU A 21 -3.16 12.75 1.42
N GLN A 22 -2.95 13.74 0.55
CA GLN A 22 -1.94 13.65 -0.51
C GLN A 22 -0.52 13.50 0.05
N LYS A 23 -0.18 14.17 1.16
CA LYS A 23 1.12 13.99 1.82
C LYS A 23 1.27 12.56 2.35
N LEU A 24 0.23 12.00 2.96
CA LEU A 24 0.22 10.61 3.44
C LEU A 24 0.37 9.62 2.27
N ILE A 25 -0.32 9.84 1.15
CA ILE A 25 -0.22 8.99 -0.04
C ILE A 25 1.20 8.99 -0.58
N ARG A 26 1.82 10.18 -0.73
CA ARG A 26 3.21 10.30 -1.19
C ARG A 26 4.20 9.59 -0.26
N ARG A 27 4.02 9.73 1.05
CA ARG A 27 4.83 9.02 2.06
C ARG A 27 4.69 7.51 1.95
N MET A 28 3.45 7.01 1.81
CA MET A 28 3.20 5.58 1.62
C MET A 28 3.83 5.06 0.33
N GLN A 29 3.67 5.77 -0.79
CA GLN A 29 4.27 5.40 -2.07
C GLN A 29 5.80 5.32 -1.97
N MET A 30 6.43 6.31 -1.31
CA MET A 30 7.87 6.31 -1.07
C MET A 30 8.30 5.09 -0.25
N MET A 31 7.60 4.80 0.86
CA MET A 31 7.85 3.62 1.69
C MET A 31 7.76 2.31 0.91
N MET A 32 6.69 2.13 0.13
CA MET A 32 6.48 0.92 -0.67
C MET A 32 7.57 0.75 -1.73
N ASN A 33 7.94 1.84 -2.40
CA ASN A 33 9.01 1.83 -3.39
C ASN A 33 10.36 1.47 -2.76
N MET A 34 10.67 1.98 -1.56
CA MET A 34 11.88 1.61 -0.84
C MET A 34 11.89 0.11 -0.49
N VAL A 35 10.79 -0.43 0.04
CA VAL A 35 10.69 -1.86 0.36
C VAL A 35 10.89 -2.73 -0.89
N MET A 36 10.26 -2.36 -2.02
CA MET A 36 10.47 -3.07 -3.28
C MET A 36 11.93 -3.00 -3.74
N GLN A 37 12.59 -1.85 -3.61
CA GLN A 37 14.00 -1.70 -3.99
C GLN A 37 14.92 -2.56 -3.12
N VAL A 38 14.71 -2.60 -1.80
CA VAL A 38 15.52 -3.42 -0.89
C VAL A 38 15.37 -4.90 -1.24
N ILE A 39 14.14 -5.39 -1.42
CA ILE A 39 13.90 -6.80 -1.80
C ILE A 39 14.53 -7.13 -3.17
N ALA A 40 14.49 -6.19 -4.12
CA ALA A 40 15.06 -6.39 -5.45
C ALA A 40 16.59 -6.41 -5.45
N GLN A 41 17.24 -5.55 -4.67
CA GLN A 41 18.67 -5.28 -4.77
C GLN A 41 19.51 -6.03 -3.75
N ASP A 42 18.97 -6.32 -2.57
CA ASP A 42 19.72 -7.01 -1.53
C ASP A 42 19.85 -8.50 -1.87
N GLY A 43 21.08 -8.90 -2.21
CA GLY A 43 21.44 -10.28 -2.56
C GLY A 43 21.34 -11.25 -1.38
N SER A 44 21.51 -10.75 -0.16
CA SER A 44 21.59 -11.54 1.07
C SER A 44 20.22 -11.83 1.69
N LEU A 45 19.19 -11.09 1.30
CA LEU A 45 17.85 -11.19 1.83
C LEU A 45 17.24 -12.56 1.54
N THR A 46 16.72 -13.20 2.58
CA THR A 46 15.97 -14.46 2.49
C THR A 46 14.52 -14.21 2.08
N ILE A 47 13.84 -15.28 1.65
CA ILE A 47 12.42 -15.23 1.30
C ILE A 47 11.55 -14.81 2.50
N ASP A 48 11.90 -15.29 3.69
CA ASP A 48 11.14 -15.01 4.91
C ASP A 48 11.32 -13.56 5.35
N GLU A 49 12.53 -13.01 5.28
CA GLU A 49 12.79 -11.60 5.54
C GLU A 49 12.06 -10.69 4.55
N ALA A 50 12.06 -11.04 3.26
CA ALA A 50 11.32 -10.29 2.25
C ALA A 50 9.80 -10.33 2.51
N ALA A 51 9.26 -11.50 2.88
CA ALA A 51 7.86 -11.66 3.26
C ALA A 51 7.51 -10.84 4.52
N GLN A 52 8.39 -10.82 5.51
CA GLN A 52 8.24 -10.02 6.73
C GLN A 52 8.20 -8.52 6.40
N MET A 53 9.11 -8.03 5.54
CA MET A 53 9.13 -6.63 5.09
C MET A 53 7.82 -6.24 4.37
N ILE A 54 7.29 -7.11 3.52
CA ILE A 54 5.99 -6.91 2.86
C ILE A 54 4.87 -6.85 3.91
N GLY A 55 4.89 -7.76 4.89
CA GLY A 55 3.92 -7.80 5.98
C GLY A 55 3.94 -6.52 6.82
N ASP A 56 5.12 -6.02 7.18
CA ASP A 56 5.27 -4.83 8.00
C ASP A 56 4.94 -3.55 7.24
N SER A 57 5.29 -3.47 5.95
CA SER A 57 4.85 -2.37 5.08
C SER A 57 3.33 -2.32 4.92
N ARG A 58 2.64 -3.47 4.83
CA ARG A 58 1.18 -3.55 4.86
C ARG A 58 0.64 -2.97 6.17
N LYS A 59 1.14 -3.43 7.33
CA LYS A 59 0.70 -2.91 8.64
C LYS A 59 0.88 -1.40 8.73
N ALA A 60 2.03 -0.87 8.29
CA ALA A 60 2.30 0.57 8.29
C ALA A 60 1.30 1.34 7.39
N ALA A 61 1.02 0.84 6.19
CA ALA A 61 0.04 1.46 5.30
C ALA A 61 -1.38 1.48 5.90
N LEU A 62 -1.78 0.40 6.58
CA LEU A 62 -3.09 0.33 7.24
C LEU A 62 -3.20 1.22 8.47
N ALA A 63 -2.10 1.42 9.20
CA ALA A 63 -2.04 2.40 10.27
C ALA A 63 -2.17 3.84 9.76
N MET A 64 -1.61 4.14 8.57
CA MET A 64 -1.76 5.45 7.91
C MET A 64 -3.14 5.65 7.28
N PHE A 65 -3.80 4.57 6.86
CA PHE A 65 -5.08 4.58 6.16
C PHE A 65 -6.03 3.51 6.71
N PRO A 66 -6.58 3.70 7.91
CA PRO A 66 -7.49 2.72 8.51
C PRO A 66 -8.70 2.47 7.59
N GLY A 67 -9.07 1.20 7.44
CA GLY A 67 -10.19 0.77 6.60
C GLY A 67 -9.92 0.73 5.09
N LYS A 68 -8.71 1.06 4.61
CA LYS A 68 -8.36 1.05 3.18
C LYS A 68 -7.55 -0.17 2.74
N GLU A 69 -7.83 -1.33 3.34
CA GLU A 69 -7.14 -2.60 3.05
C GLU A 69 -7.27 -3.04 1.59
N LEU A 70 -8.49 -2.97 1.05
CA LEU A 70 -8.77 -3.39 -0.31
C LEU A 70 -7.97 -2.59 -1.35
N ALA A 71 -7.76 -1.29 -1.10
CA ALA A 71 -6.97 -0.45 -1.99
C ALA A 71 -5.49 -0.86 -1.99
N TYR A 72 -4.94 -1.21 -0.82
CA TYR A 72 -3.58 -1.76 -0.73
C TYR A 72 -3.48 -3.07 -1.50
N ASP A 73 -4.41 -4.00 -1.26
CA ASP A 73 -4.39 -5.33 -1.87
C ASP A 73 -4.57 -5.28 -3.39
N LEU A 74 -5.30 -4.29 -3.92
CA LEU A 74 -5.46 -4.12 -5.37
C LEU A 74 -4.21 -3.53 -6.04
N ILE A 75 -3.52 -2.60 -5.38
CA ILE A 75 -2.42 -1.84 -5.97
C ILE A 75 -1.06 -2.52 -5.74
N TRP A 76 -0.78 -2.94 -4.52
CA TRP A 76 0.57 -3.32 -4.07
C TRP A 76 0.79 -4.82 -4.05
N LYS A 77 -0.19 -5.60 -3.59
CA LYS A 77 -0.09 -7.07 -3.57
C LYS A 77 0.36 -7.69 -4.89
N PRO A 78 -0.21 -7.35 -6.07
CA PRO A 78 0.26 -7.93 -7.33
C PRO A 78 1.70 -7.51 -7.69
N ARG A 79 2.16 -6.33 -7.24
CA ARG A 79 3.54 -5.87 -7.48
C ARG A 79 4.53 -6.65 -6.64
N PHE A 80 4.24 -6.82 -5.34
CA PHE A 80 5.06 -7.63 -4.45
C PHE A 80 5.07 -9.10 -4.85
N GLN A 81 3.95 -9.67 -5.28
CA GLN A 81 3.91 -11.05 -5.78
C GLN A 81 4.78 -11.26 -7.02
N ARG A 82 4.78 -10.31 -7.97
CA ARG A 82 5.70 -10.38 -9.13
C ARG A 82 7.16 -10.31 -8.67
N LEU A 83 7.48 -9.33 -7.81
CA LEU A 83 8.83 -9.16 -7.28
C LEU A 83 9.34 -10.41 -6.56
N MET A 84 8.53 -11.02 -5.69
CA MET A 84 8.88 -12.23 -4.96
C MET A 84 9.13 -13.42 -5.91
N ARG A 85 8.27 -13.61 -6.91
CA ARG A 85 8.45 -14.68 -7.91
C ARG A 85 9.71 -14.50 -8.72
N GLU A 86 10.00 -13.28 -9.17
CA GLU A 86 11.20 -12.98 -9.97
C GLU A 86 12.48 -13.14 -9.14
N ARG A 87 12.50 -12.61 -7.92
CA ARG A 87 13.69 -12.58 -7.05
C ARG A 87 14.04 -13.93 -6.45
N PHE A 88 13.03 -14.71 -6.06
CA PHE A 88 13.21 -15.99 -5.36
C PHE A 88 12.85 -17.22 -6.22
N ARG A 89 12.46 -17.02 -7.49
CA ARG A 89 12.11 -18.08 -8.45
C ARG A 89 11.02 -19.03 -7.93
N ILE A 90 10.08 -18.48 -7.17
CA ILE A 90 8.93 -19.23 -6.66
C ILE A 90 7.96 -19.44 -7.83
N MET A 91 7.79 -20.68 -8.27
CA MET A 91 6.81 -21.09 -9.27
C MET A 91 5.45 -21.35 -8.64
#